data_AF-F6BF06-F1
#
_entry.id   AF-F6BF06-F1
#
_cell.length_a   1.000
_cell.length_b   1.000
_cell.length_c   1.000
_cell.angle_alpha   90.00
_cell.angle_beta   90.00
_cell.angle_gamma   90.00
#
_symmetry.space_group_name_H-M   'P 1'
#
loop_
_entity.id
_entity.type
_entity.pdbx_description
1 polymer ?
#
loop_
_entity_poly.entity_id
_entity_poly.type
_entity_poly.pdbx_seq_one_letter_code
_entity_poly.pdbx_strand_id
1 'polypeptide(L)'
;MRKFILFFVLINVLPVVIAGWYLYENIGGAESVDEVIENAPFGEFIYLDHNMIIANKDNMNNLHGIYKDLLIFINGIYISSDGKSFGIKMPLASTLKYVRIDNYTYYNGCVIKGNVQLEKPTSNDLITLIPQSFKDIVVYRKDSVIGGLIENNEIKYVWVFRKKKNINAKIIRTYLDNVKKHNPNLIDYSVIDYGDKVYVYLEYRGLSIELPNMNVIK
;
A
#
# COMPACT_ATOMS: atom_id res chain seq x y z
N MET A 1 13.05 -27.70 43.11
CA MET A 1 12.09 -28.01 42.03
C MET A 1 11.27 -26.80 41.57
N ARG A 2 10.49 -26.12 42.43
CA ARG A 2 9.72 -24.91 42.07
C ARG A 2 10.52 -23.80 41.37
N LYS A 3 11.72 -23.47 41.87
CA LYS A 3 12.61 -22.45 41.26
C LYS A 3 13.13 -22.84 39.87
N PHE A 4 13.40 -24.13 39.64
CA PHE A 4 13.85 -24.64 38.33
C PHE A 4 12.72 -24.63 37.29
N ILE A 5 11.49 -24.98 37.70
CA ILE A 5 10.30 -24.88 36.84
C ILE A 5 10.03 -23.41 36.47
N LEU A 6 10.14 -22.49 37.43
CA LEU A 6 10.00 -21.06 37.18
C LEU A 6 11.05 -20.55 36.19
N PHE A 7 12.31 -20.98 36.36
CA PHE A 7 13.41 -20.62 35.45
C PHE A 7 13.20 -21.19 34.04
N PHE A 8 12.71 -22.43 33.94
CA PHE A 8 12.38 -23.05 32.67
C PHE A 8 11.26 -22.31 31.93
N VAL A 9 10.19 -21.92 32.63
CA VAL A 9 9.10 -21.12 32.07
C VAL A 9 9.60 -19.73 31.64
N LEU A 10 10.42 -19.06 32.45
CA LEU A 10 10.97 -17.74 32.15
C LEU A 10 11.89 -17.74 30.92
N ILE A 11 12.67 -18.80 30.71
CA ILE A 11 13.61 -18.89 29.57
C ILE A 11 12.93 -19.39 28.29
N ASN A 12 11.99 -20.32 28.39
CA ASN A 12 11.48 -21.02 27.20
C ASN A 12 10.07 -20.59 26.79
N VAL A 13 9.20 -20.30 27.77
CA VAL A 13 7.79 -20.01 27.49
C VAL A 13 7.57 -18.51 27.38
N LEU A 14 8.12 -17.72 28.30
CA LEU A 14 7.91 -16.28 28.33
C LEU A 14 8.35 -15.59 27.02
N PRO A 15 9.53 -15.90 26.42
CA PRO A 15 9.91 -15.27 25.16
C PRO A 15 8.99 -15.63 23.99
N VAL A 16 8.48 -16.87 23.96
CA VAL A 16 7.52 -17.32 22.94
C VAL A 16 6.19 -16.58 23.09
N VAL A 17 5.69 -16.42 24.31
CA VAL A 17 4.46 -15.67 24.58
C VAL A 17 4.64 -14.19 24.20
N ILE A 18 5.77 -13.57 24.57
CA ILE A 18 6.07 -12.18 24.20
C ILE A 18 6.15 -12.02 22.68
N ALA A 19 6.85 -12.93 21.98
CA ALA A 19 6.95 -12.90 20.52
C ALA A 19 5.60 -13.11 19.85
N GLY A 20 4.80 -14.05 20.34
CA GLY A 20 3.44 -14.29 19.84
C GLY A 20 2.52 -13.08 20.04
N TRP A 21 2.57 -12.46 21.22
CA TRP A 21 1.82 -11.24 21.53
C TRP A 21 2.25 -10.08 20.64
N TYR A 22 3.57 -9.87 20.48
CA TYR A 22 4.10 -8.84 19.59
C TYR A 22 3.63 -9.05 18.15
N LEU A 23 3.72 -10.28 17.63
CA LEU A 23 3.23 -10.58 16.28
C LEU A 23 1.73 -10.32 16.17
N TYR A 24 0.93 -10.71 17.16
CA TYR A 24 -0.51 -10.46 17.17
C TYR A 24 -0.85 -8.96 17.10
N GLU A 25 -0.12 -8.11 17.83
CA GLU A 25 -0.34 -6.66 17.81
C GLU A 25 0.22 -5.95 16.57
N ASN A 26 1.24 -6.53 15.92
CA ASN A 26 1.97 -5.87 14.84
C ASN A 26 1.69 -6.47 13.45
N ILE A 27 0.93 -7.57 13.36
CA ILE A 27 0.37 -8.04 12.08
C ILE A 27 -0.81 -7.14 11.74
N GLY A 28 -0.73 -6.53 10.56
CA GLY A 28 -1.75 -5.61 10.10
C GLY A 28 -1.18 -4.61 9.10
N GLY A 29 -2.07 -4.03 8.32
CA GLY A 29 -1.71 -2.97 7.40
C GLY A 29 -1.30 -1.68 8.11
N ALA A 30 -1.02 -0.64 7.33
CA ALA A 30 -0.98 0.71 7.85
C ALA A 30 -2.34 1.08 8.48
N GLU A 31 -2.37 2.03 9.40
CA GLU A 31 -3.59 2.59 9.98
C GLU A 31 -4.18 3.70 9.11
N SER A 32 -3.32 4.41 8.36
CA SER A 32 -3.69 5.57 7.57
C SER A 32 -2.77 5.78 6.36
N VAL A 33 -3.22 6.62 5.43
CA VAL A 33 -2.41 7.06 4.28
C VAL A 33 -1.17 7.83 4.74
N ASP A 34 -1.28 8.64 5.78
CA ASP A 34 -0.14 9.38 6.34
C ASP A 34 0.95 8.42 6.86
N GLU A 35 0.56 7.34 7.55
CA GLU A 35 1.50 6.32 8.01
C GLU A 35 2.24 5.66 6.83
N VAL A 36 1.54 5.40 5.72
CA VAL A 36 2.15 4.83 4.51
C VAL A 36 3.27 5.75 3.99
N ILE A 37 3.03 7.05 3.93
CA ILE A 37 4.01 8.02 3.41
C ILE A 37 5.17 8.21 4.38
N GLU A 38 4.91 8.29 5.69
CA GLU A 38 5.96 8.42 6.70
C GLU A 38 6.94 7.25 6.67
N ASN A 39 6.43 6.05 6.40
CA ASN A 39 7.22 4.83 6.37
C ASN A 39 7.84 4.49 5.00
N ALA A 40 7.49 5.24 3.96
CA ALA A 40 7.92 4.92 2.60
C ALA A 40 9.45 5.05 2.42
N PRO A 41 10.09 4.06 1.76
CA PRO A 41 11.52 4.09 1.49
C PRO A 41 11.92 4.78 0.18
N PHE A 42 10.93 5.16 -0.64
CA PHE A 42 11.14 5.71 -1.98
C PHE A 42 10.44 7.07 -2.12
N GLY A 43 11.03 7.99 -2.90
CA GLY A 43 10.46 9.32 -3.14
C GLY A 43 9.11 9.29 -3.86
N GLU A 44 8.98 8.36 -4.81
CA GLU A 44 7.73 8.02 -5.50
C GLU A 44 7.55 6.51 -5.50
N PHE A 45 6.31 6.06 -5.24
CA PHE A 45 6.06 4.64 -5.00
C PHE A 45 4.61 4.22 -5.29
N ILE A 46 4.43 2.91 -5.36
CA ILE A 46 3.15 2.23 -5.20
C ILE A 46 3.22 1.45 -3.89
N TYR A 47 2.20 1.58 -3.06
CA TYR A 47 2.03 0.83 -1.82
C TYR A 47 0.81 -0.07 -1.94
N LEU A 48 0.95 -1.31 -1.48
CA LEU A 48 -0.11 -2.30 -1.34
C LEU A 48 -0.19 -2.70 0.12
N ASP A 49 -1.34 -2.46 0.75
CA ASP A 49 -1.54 -2.75 2.17
C ASP A 49 -1.80 -4.24 2.42
N HIS A 50 -1.64 -4.65 3.69
CA HIS A 50 -2.00 -5.98 4.15
C HIS A 50 -3.39 -6.43 3.67
N ASN A 51 -4.40 -5.57 3.80
CA ASN A 51 -5.77 -5.90 3.39
C ASN A 51 -5.83 -6.30 1.91
N MET A 52 -5.15 -5.55 1.05
CA MET A 52 -5.07 -5.80 -0.38
C MET A 52 -4.34 -7.11 -0.69
N ILE A 53 -3.26 -7.38 0.03
CA ILE A 53 -2.47 -8.62 -0.12
C ILE A 53 -3.31 -9.84 0.26
N ILE A 54 -4.00 -9.80 1.40
CA ILE A 54 -4.85 -10.89 1.86
C ILE A 54 -6.05 -11.09 0.93
N ALA A 55 -6.70 -10.02 0.48
CA ALA A 55 -7.82 -10.10 -0.45
C ALA A 55 -7.45 -10.78 -1.78
N ASN A 56 -6.18 -10.73 -2.18
CA ASN A 56 -5.69 -11.32 -3.43
C ASN A 56 -4.88 -12.60 -3.26
N LYS A 57 -4.66 -13.10 -2.04
CA LYS A 57 -3.77 -14.24 -1.77
C LYS A 57 -4.15 -15.49 -2.57
N ASP A 58 -5.45 -15.75 -2.72
CA ASP A 58 -5.94 -16.98 -3.35
C ASP A 58 -5.77 -16.93 -4.88
N ASN A 59 -5.84 -15.74 -5.46
CA ASN A 59 -5.62 -15.48 -6.89
C ASN A 59 -4.14 -15.56 -7.30
N MET A 60 -3.20 -15.66 -6.36
CA MET A 60 -1.77 -15.84 -6.64
C MET A 60 -1.48 -17.29 -7.03
N ASN A 61 -1.86 -17.68 -8.26
CA ASN A 61 -1.78 -19.05 -8.76
C ASN A 61 -0.35 -19.64 -8.81
N ASN A 62 0.67 -18.78 -8.78
CA ASN A 62 2.08 -19.19 -8.86
C ASN A 62 2.75 -19.42 -7.49
N LEU A 63 2.06 -19.16 -6.37
CA LEU A 63 2.58 -19.46 -5.03
C LEU A 63 2.05 -20.80 -4.51
N HIS A 64 2.96 -21.66 -4.07
CA HIS A 64 2.61 -22.88 -3.32
C HIS A 64 1.83 -22.52 -2.04
N GLY A 65 0.89 -23.38 -1.63
CA GLY A 65 -0.07 -23.07 -0.54
C GLY A 65 0.58 -22.54 0.74
N ILE A 66 1.67 -23.15 1.18
CA ILE A 66 2.43 -22.73 2.37
C ILE A 66 2.92 -21.26 2.26
N TYR A 67 3.31 -20.80 1.08
CA TYR A 67 3.74 -19.41 0.91
C TYR A 67 2.58 -18.42 0.90
N LYS A 68 1.36 -18.87 0.57
CA LYS A 68 0.15 -18.02 0.69
C LYS A 68 -0.17 -17.72 2.15
N ASP A 69 0.03 -18.70 3.04
CA ASP A 69 -0.18 -18.52 4.48
C ASP A 69 0.85 -17.56 5.10
N LEU A 70 2.09 -17.55 4.58
CA LEU A 70 3.13 -16.61 5.04
C LEU A 70 2.85 -15.15 4.66
N LEU A 71 1.93 -14.88 3.72
CA LEU A 71 1.54 -13.50 3.38
C LEU A 71 0.90 -12.76 4.56
N ILE A 72 0.41 -13.48 5.57
CA ILE A 72 -0.12 -12.87 6.79
C ILE A 72 0.93 -12.04 7.54
N PHE A 73 2.23 -12.33 7.35
CA PHE A 73 3.31 -11.57 7.98
C PHE A 73 3.73 -10.34 7.16
N ILE A 74 3.13 -10.10 6.00
CA ILE A 74 3.41 -8.90 5.20
C ILE A 74 2.40 -7.82 5.56
N ASN A 75 2.87 -6.78 6.24
CA ASN A 75 2.05 -5.61 6.60
C ASN A 75 1.82 -4.69 5.40
N GLY A 76 2.76 -4.68 4.45
CA GLY A 76 2.59 -3.94 3.21
C GLY A 76 3.78 -4.07 2.28
N ILE A 77 3.58 -3.69 1.02
CA ILE A 77 4.61 -3.75 -0.02
C ILE A 77 4.74 -2.38 -0.66
N TYR A 78 5.94 -1.82 -0.62
CA TYR A 78 6.33 -0.64 -1.40
C TYR A 78 7.02 -1.09 -2.69
N ILE A 79 6.67 -0.47 -3.80
CA ILE A 79 7.29 -0.68 -5.11
C ILE A 79 7.75 0.69 -5.59
N SER A 80 9.02 0.82 -5.97
CA SER A 80 9.54 2.08 -6.53
C SER A 80 8.81 2.43 -7.82
N SER A 81 8.69 3.72 -8.15
CA SER A 81 7.97 4.17 -9.35
C SER A 81 8.54 3.61 -10.68
N ASP A 82 9.83 3.24 -10.70
CA ASP A 82 10.48 2.57 -11.83
C ASP A 82 10.30 1.04 -11.86
N GLY A 83 9.67 0.46 -10.84
CA GLY A 83 9.41 -0.97 -10.69
C GLY A 83 10.65 -1.84 -10.44
N LYS A 84 11.84 -1.24 -10.25
CA LYS A 84 13.11 -1.98 -10.11
C LYS A 84 13.46 -2.34 -8.68
N SER A 85 12.84 -1.68 -7.70
CA SER A 85 13.05 -1.96 -6.29
C SER A 85 11.73 -2.12 -5.58
N PHE A 86 11.74 -2.95 -4.54
CA PHE A 86 10.59 -3.16 -3.69
C PHE A 86 11.02 -3.29 -2.24
N GLY A 87 10.15 -2.84 -1.33
CA GLY A 87 10.30 -2.95 0.12
C GLY A 87 9.13 -3.73 0.70
N ILE A 88 9.40 -4.72 1.54
CA ILE A 88 8.38 -5.48 2.25
C ILE A 88 8.37 -5.02 3.70
N LYS A 89 7.27 -4.42 4.15
CA LYS A 89 7.02 -4.09 5.57
C LYS A 89 6.51 -5.35 6.26
N MET A 90 7.16 -5.76 7.33
CA MET A 90 6.77 -6.95 8.10
C MET A 90 7.11 -6.77 9.58
N PRO A 91 6.39 -7.46 10.49
CA PRO A 91 6.76 -7.53 11.88
C PRO A 91 8.19 -8.05 12.03
N LEU A 92 8.93 -7.57 13.02
CA LEU A 92 10.30 -8.00 13.33
C LEU A 92 11.32 -7.79 12.19
N ALA A 93 11.01 -7.03 11.13
CA ALA A 93 11.97 -6.73 10.05
C ALA A 93 13.31 -6.16 10.58
N SER A 94 13.28 -5.45 11.70
CA SER A 94 14.48 -4.91 12.36
C SER A 94 15.45 -5.99 12.83
N THR A 95 14.95 -7.19 13.16
CA THR A 95 15.80 -8.32 13.57
C THR A 95 16.68 -8.83 12.44
N LEU A 96 16.24 -8.65 11.19
CA LEU A 96 17.02 -9.01 10.00
C LEU A 96 18.26 -8.11 9.83
N LYS A 97 18.39 -6.98 10.54
CA LYS A 97 19.67 -6.26 10.61
C LYS A 97 20.79 -7.07 11.24
N TYR A 98 20.44 -7.97 12.16
CA TYR A 98 21.39 -8.80 12.90
C TYR A 98 21.69 -10.13 12.18
N VAL A 99 20.88 -10.49 11.18
CA VAL A 99 21.11 -11.64 10.31
C VAL A 99 21.68 -11.09 9.01
N ARG A 100 22.95 -11.36 8.71
CA ARG A 100 23.52 -10.95 7.41
C ARG A 100 22.83 -11.73 6.29
N ILE A 101 21.86 -11.09 5.65
CA ILE A 101 21.27 -11.57 4.40
C ILE A 101 21.84 -10.67 3.31
N ASP A 102 22.73 -11.24 2.49
CA ASP A 102 23.32 -10.50 1.36
C ASP A 102 22.21 -10.00 0.41
N ASN A 103 22.41 -8.80 -0.13
CA ASN A 103 21.53 -8.15 -1.13
C ASN A 103 20.19 -7.58 -0.61
N TYR A 104 20.09 -7.25 0.68
CA TYR A 104 18.94 -6.51 1.21
C TYR A 104 19.37 -5.32 2.07
N THR A 105 18.57 -4.25 2.04
CA THR A 105 18.74 -3.08 2.89
C THR A 105 17.55 -2.95 3.82
N TYR A 106 17.80 -2.73 5.11
CA TYR A 106 16.73 -2.38 6.03
C TYR A 106 16.47 -0.87 6.01
N TYR A 107 15.20 -0.49 5.98
CA TYR A 107 14.79 0.89 6.21
C TYR A 107 13.39 0.93 6.84
N ASN A 108 13.26 1.60 7.98
CA ASN A 108 11.99 1.87 8.67
C ASN A 108 10.96 0.72 8.68
N GLY A 109 11.35 -0.44 9.20
CA GLY A 109 10.49 -1.63 9.27
C GLY A 109 10.30 -2.38 7.94
N CYS A 110 10.95 -1.92 6.86
CA CYS A 110 10.93 -2.56 5.55
C CYS A 110 12.25 -3.28 5.25
N VAL A 111 12.13 -4.43 4.58
CA VAL A 111 13.23 -5.15 3.95
C VAL A 111 13.22 -4.82 2.46
N ILE A 112 14.27 -4.17 1.97
CA ILE A 112 14.32 -3.61 0.62
C ILE A 112 15.25 -4.44 -0.26
N LYS A 113 14.79 -4.73 -1.46
CA LYS A 113 15.55 -5.35 -2.54
C LYS A 113 15.55 -4.46 -3.78
N GLY A 114 16.72 -4.31 -4.39
CA GLY A 114 16.92 -3.55 -5.61
C GLY A 114 18.00 -2.47 -5.46
N ASN A 115 18.22 -1.71 -6.52
CA ASN A 115 19.31 -0.73 -6.63
C ASN A 115 18.84 0.73 -6.57
N VAL A 116 17.57 0.99 -6.24
CA VAL A 116 17.05 2.35 -6.14
C VAL A 116 17.58 3.02 -4.88
N GLN A 117 17.96 4.29 -5.02
CA GLN A 117 18.38 5.12 -3.90
C GLN A 117 17.21 5.31 -2.93
N LEU A 118 17.46 5.03 -1.65
CA LEU A 118 16.49 5.31 -0.61
C LEU A 118 16.30 6.82 -0.49
N GLU A 119 15.05 7.25 -0.56
CA GLU A 119 14.69 8.66 -0.54
C GLU A 119 13.33 8.78 0.12
N LYS A 120 13.19 9.70 1.08
CA LYS A 120 11.87 9.97 1.65
C LYS A 120 10.99 10.66 0.62
N PRO A 121 9.68 10.38 0.59
CA PRO A 121 8.74 11.14 -0.22
C PRO A 121 8.84 12.63 0.08
N THR A 122 8.89 13.45 -0.97
CA THR A 122 8.80 14.90 -0.81
C THR A 122 7.38 15.26 -0.39
N SER A 123 7.22 16.04 0.68
CA SER A 123 5.89 16.47 1.14
C SER A 123 5.06 17.07 0.01
N ASN A 124 3.81 16.63 -0.09
CA ASN A 124 2.90 17.01 -1.16
C ASN A 124 1.54 17.35 -0.57
N ASP A 125 1.07 18.59 -0.78
CA ASP A 125 -0.22 19.07 -0.27
C ASP A 125 -1.44 18.39 -0.90
N LEU A 126 -1.25 17.61 -1.98
CA LEU A 126 -2.31 16.76 -2.53
C LEU A 126 -2.77 15.68 -1.54
N ILE A 127 -1.90 15.27 -0.60
CA ILE A 127 -2.21 14.18 0.32
C ILE A 127 -3.38 14.50 1.25
N THR A 128 -3.53 15.77 1.62
CA THR A 128 -4.58 16.22 2.54
C THR A 128 -5.99 16.09 1.93
N LEU A 129 -6.07 15.86 0.62
CA LEU A 129 -7.31 15.62 -0.10
C LEU A 129 -7.64 14.13 -0.23
N ILE A 130 -6.75 13.22 0.18
CA ILE A 130 -7.02 11.78 0.23
C ILE A 130 -7.63 11.44 1.59
N PRO A 131 -8.80 10.78 1.67
CA PRO A 131 -9.30 10.31 2.94
C PRO A 131 -8.33 9.30 3.57
N GLN A 132 -8.06 9.44 4.87
CA GLN A 132 -7.01 8.65 5.54
C GLN A 132 -7.26 7.14 5.54
N SER A 133 -8.51 6.70 5.37
CA SER A 133 -8.86 5.28 5.22
C SER A 133 -8.54 4.70 3.84
N PHE A 134 -8.23 5.51 2.82
CA PHE A 134 -7.92 5.06 1.46
C PHE A 134 -6.45 4.63 1.30
N LYS A 135 -6.04 3.74 2.20
CA LYS A 135 -4.66 3.28 2.39
C LYS A 135 -4.36 1.92 1.77
N ASP A 136 -5.39 1.16 1.36
CA ASP A 136 -5.22 -0.22 0.90
C ASP A 136 -4.38 -0.29 -0.37
N ILE A 137 -4.43 0.77 -1.18
CA ILE A 137 -3.54 1.05 -2.30
C ILE A 137 -3.15 2.52 -2.25
N VAL A 138 -1.86 2.84 -2.29
CA VAL A 138 -1.41 4.24 -2.41
C VAL A 138 -0.44 4.37 -3.57
N VAL A 139 -0.73 5.24 -4.53
CA VAL A 139 0.23 5.62 -5.58
C VAL A 139 0.67 7.05 -5.32
N TYR A 140 1.93 7.21 -4.96
CA TYR A 140 2.49 8.49 -4.57
C TYR A 140 3.47 9.01 -5.62
N ARG A 141 3.16 10.17 -6.20
CA ARG A 141 4.01 10.88 -7.15
C ARG A 141 4.01 12.36 -6.83
N LYS A 142 5.01 13.08 -7.32
CA LYS A 142 5.18 14.52 -7.07
C LYS A 142 3.94 15.36 -7.41
N ASP A 143 3.30 15.07 -8.54
CA ASP A 143 2.17 15.87 -9.06
C ASP A 143 0.83 15.12 -9.01
N SER A 144 0.79 13.95 -8.38
CA SER A 144 -0.38 13.07 -8.36
C SER A 144 -0.34 12.10 -7.20
N VAL A 145 -1.46 11.96 -6.48
CA VAL A 145 -1.64 10.96 -5.43
C VAL A 145 -2.92 10.18 -5.68
N ILE A 146 -2.86 8.87 -5.54
CA ILE A 146 -4.04 7.99 -5.55
C ILE A 146 -4.09 7.28 -4.21
N GLY A 147 -5.25 7.30 -3.56
CA GLY A 147 -5.60 6.42 -2.46
C GLY A 147 -6.69 5.44 -2.87
N GLY A 148 -6.64 4.22 -2.37
CA GLY A 148 -7.58 3.14 -2.63
C GLY A 148 -8.09 2.52 -1.34
N LEU A 149 -9.38 2.20 -1.30
CA LEU A 149 -10.06 1.52 -0.20
C LEU A 149 -10.79 0.29 -0.74
N ILE A 150 -10.62 -0.85 -0.09
CA ILE A 150 -11.32 -2.09 -0.40
C ILE A 150 -12.39 -2.32 0.66
N GLU A 151 -13.64 -2.37 0.22
CA GLU A 151 -14.78 -2.52 1.11
C GLU A 151 -15.87 -3.31 0.40
N ASN A 152 -16.45 -4.33 1.04
CA ASN A 152 -17.61 -5.07 0.52
C ASN A 152 -17.47 -5.62 -0.92
N ASN A 153 -16.27 -6.11 -1.29
CA ASN A 153 -15.95 -6.59 -2.65
C ASN A 153 -16.04 -5.48 -3.73
N GLU A 154 -15.92 -4.23 -3.31
CA GLU A 154 -15.78 -3.05 -4.16
C GLU A 154 -14.44 -2.40 -3.85
N ILE A 155 -13.94 -1.64 -4.83
CA ILE A 155 -12.76 -0.82 -4.67
C ILE A 155 -13.09 0.63 -5.00
N LYS A 156 -12.80 1.50 -4.05
CA LYS A 156 -13.00 2.94 -4.15
C LYS A 156 -11.63 3.58 -4.32
N TYR A 157 -11.50 4.47 -5.29
CA TYR A 157 -10.29 5.26 -5.49
C TYR A 157 -10.59 6.74 -5.35
N VAL A 158 -9.65 7.44 -4.73
CA VAL A 158 -9.53 8.89 -4.81
C VAL A 158 -8.23 9.20 -5.52
N TRP A 159 -8.33 9.90 -6.64
CA TRP A 159 -7.19 10.38 -7.40
C TRP A 159 -7.17 11.89 -7.41
N VAL A 160 -6.08 12.47 -6.91
CA VAL A 160 -5.86 13.90 -6.84
C VAL A 160 -4.59 14.24 -7.60
N PHE A 161 -4.65 15.21 -8.51
CA PHE A 161 -3.48 15.64 -9.27
C PHE A 161 -3.51 17.13 -9.59
N ARG A 162 -2.33 17.71 -9.82
CA ARG A 162 -2.19 19.10 -10.24
C ARG A 162 -2.65 19.27 -11.68
N LYS A 163 -3.47 20.30 -11.93
CA LYS A 163 -4.04 20.59 -13.24
C LYS A 163 -2.93 21.00 -14.22
N LYS A 164 -2.87 20.31 -15.37
CA LYS A 164 -2.05 20.71 -16.52
C LYS A 164 -2.83 21.67 -17.42
N LYS A 165 -2.13 22.51 -18.21
CA LYS A 165 -2.75 23.55 -19.07
C LYS A 165 -3.93 23.05 -19.92
N ASN A 166 -3.88 21.81 -20.39
CA ASN A 166 -4.88 21.23 -21.32
C ASN A 166 -5.86 20.27 -20.63
N ILE A 167 -5.85 20.18 -19.31
CA ILE A 167 -6.68 19.25 -18.55
C ILE A 167 -7.60 20.06 -17.66
N ASN A 168 -8.89 19.74 -17.71
CA ASN A 168 -9.87 20.34 -16.81
C ASN A 168 -10.92 19.29 -16.43
N ALA A 169 -11.70 19.60 -15.40
CA ALA A 169 -12.71 18.69 -14.88
C ALA A 169 -13.72 18.26 -15.94
N LYS A 170 -14.06 19.12 -16.91
CA LYS A 170 -15.00 18.78 -18.00
C LYS A 170 -14.44 17.69 -18.90
N ILE A 171 -13.18 17.79 -19.32
CA ILE A 171 -12.50 16.79 -20.16
C ILE A 171 -12.47 15.44 -19.44
N ILE A 172 -12.13 15.45 -18.15
CA ILE A 172 -12.07 14.21 -17.34
C ILE A 172 -13.44 13.60 -17.18
N ARG A 173 -14.48 14.40 -16.91
CA ARG A 173 -15.87 13.91 -16.85
C ARG A 173 -16.27 13.24 -18.16
N THR A 174 -16.04 13.90 -19.29
CA THR A 174 -16.36 13.32 -20.63
C THR A 174 -15.60 12.01 -20.89
N TYR A 175 -14.35 11.93 -20.45
CA TYR A 175 -13.59 10.68 -20.53
C TYR A 175 -14.22 9.58 -19.66
N LEU A 176 -14.56 9.87 -18.40
CA LEU A 176 -15.16 8.92 -17.48
C LEU A 176 -16.59 8.52 -17.87
N ASP A 177 -17.37 9.44 -18.46
CA ASP A 177 -18.67 9.14 -19.09
C ASP A 177 -18.50 8.05 -20.15
N ASN A 178 -17.44 8.15 -20.97
CA ASN A 178 -17.15 7.17 -22.00
C ASN A 178 -16.65 5.85 -21.41
N VAL A 179 -15.80 5.88 -20.38
CA VAL A 179 -15.34 4.68 -19.68
C VAL A 179 -16.53 3.94 -19.05
N LYS A 180 -17.42 4.65 -18.34
CA LYS A 180 -18.59 4.07 -17.68
C LYS A 180 -19.55 3.38 -18.66
N LYS A 181 -19.67 3.89 -19.89
CA LYS A 181 -20.47 3.24 -20.95
C LYS A 181 -19.93 1.88 -21.38
N HIS A 182 -18.62 1.68 -21.31
CA HIS A 182 -17.95 0.47 -21.82
C HIS A 182 -17.44 -0.47 -20.72
N ASN A 183 -17.40 0.01 -19.47
CA ASN A 183 -16.93 -0.75 -18.33
C ASN A 183 -18.07 -0.90 -17.30
N PRO A 184 -18.79 -2.04 -17.28
CA PRO A 184 -19.89 -2.28 -16.35
C PRO A 184 -19.42 -2.39 -14.89
N ASN A 185 -18.12 -2.54 -14.64
CA ASN A 185 -17.58 -2.56 -13.29
C ASN A 185 -17.43 -1.16 -12.69
N LEU A 186 -17.41 -0.09 -13.48
CA LEU A 186 -17.40 1.29 -12.96
C LEU A 186 -18.81 1.68 -12.49
N ILE A 187 -19.04 1.58 -11.18
CA ILE A 187 -20.34 1.84 -10.54
C ILE A 187 -20.62 3.33 -10.55
N ASP A 188 -19.68 4.12 -10.04
CA ASP A 188 -19.83 5.55 -9.94
C ASP A 188 -18.51 6.32 -10.05
N TYR A 189 -18.61 7.60 -10.36
CA TYR A 189 -17.49 8.51 -10.31
C TYR A 189 -17.94 9.94 -10.04
N SER A 190 -17.04 10.72 -9.45
CA SER A 190 -17.20 12.18 -9.38
C SER A 190 -15.90 12.88 -9.72
N VAL A 191 -16.02 14.08 -10.28
CA VAL A 191 -14.87 14.92 -10.63
C VAL A 191 -15.13 16.30 -10.06
N ILE A 192 -14.23 16.79 -9.22
CA ILE A 192 -14.32 18.09 -8.56
C ILE A 192 -13.09 18.90 -8.94
N ASP A 193 -13.34 20.15 -9.36
CA ASP A 193 -12.29 21.11 -9.69
C ASP A 193 -11.95 21.92 -8.44
N TYR A 194 -10.71 21.81 -7.95
CA TYR A 194 -10.20 22.55 -6.80
C TYR A 194 -9.30 23.72 -7.23
N GLY A 195 -9.50 24.24 -8.46
CA GLY A 195 -8.71 25.34 -9.01
C GLY A 195 -7.47 24.82 -9.73
N ASP A 196 -6.34 24.77 -9.02
CA ASP A 196 -5.05 24.27 -9.53
C ASP A 196 -4.92 22.74 -9.45
N LYS A 197 -5.93 22.06 -8.88
CA LYS A 197 -5.99 20.61 -8.71
C LYS A 197 -7.30 20.05 -9.21
N VAL A 198 -7.29 18.76 -9.54
CA VAL A 198 -8.50 17.99 -9.81
C VAL A 198 -8.57 16.82 -8.85
N TYR A 199 -9.74 16.62 -8.28
CA TYR A 199 -10.10 15.47 -7.47
C TYR A 199 -11.05 14.57 -8.27
N VAL A 200 -10.74 13.28 -8.32
CA VAL A 200 -11.53 12.27 -9.00
C VAL A 200 -11.82 11.15 -8.03
N TYR A 201 -13.10 10.90 -7.76
CA TYR A 201 -13.56 9.70 -7.07
C TYR A 201 -13.99 8.66 -8.10
N LEU A 202 -13.64 7.41 -7.89
CA LEU A 202 -14.05 6.27 -8.70
C LEU A 202 -14.49 5.13 -7.79
N GLU A 203 -15.55 4.44 -8.16
CA GLU A 203 -16.06 3.27 -7.44
C GLU A 203 -16.24 2.11 -8.41
N TYR A 204 -15.58 0.99 -8.14
CA TYR A 204 -15.59 -0.19 -8.97
C TYR A 204 -16.13 -1.42 -8.25
N ARG A 205 -16.86 -2.26 -8.99
CA ARG A 205 -17.25 -3.59 -8.56
C ARG A 205 -16.10 -4.58 -8.74
N GLY A 206 -15.85 -5.38 -7.70
CA GLY A 206 -14.80 -6.39 -7.67
C GLY A 206 -13.42 -5.83 -7.34
N LEU A 207 -12.47 -6.73 -7.10
CA LEU A 207 -11.11 -6.42 -6.64
C LEU A 207 -10.11 -6.16 -7.79
N SER A 208 -10.58 -5.93 -9.02
CA SER A 208 -9.69 -5.73 -10.17
C SER A 208 -8.95 -4.39 -10.08
N ILE A 209 -7.62 -4.42 -10.11
CA ILE A 209 -6.71 -3.26 -10.04
C ILE A 209 -6.52 -2.62 -11.42
N GLU A 210 -7.55 -2.63 -12.27
CA GLU A 210 -7.50 -1.84 -13.50
C GLU A 210 -7.74 -0.37 -13.15
N LEU A 211 -6.71 0.26 -12.57
CA LEU A 211 -6.63 1.72 -12.56
C LEU A 211 -6.79 2.17 -14.02
N PRO A 212 -7.74 3.06 -14.34
CA PRO A 212 -7.96 3.49 -15.71
C PRO A 212 -6.63 3.94 -16.32
N ASN A 213 -6.36 3.58 -17.58
CA ASN A 213 -5.08 3.88 -18.24
C ASN A 213 -4.82 5.41 -18.23
N MET A 214 -4.09 5.88 -17.23
CA MET A 214 -3.93 7.31 -16.94
C MET A 214 -2.94 8.01 -17.91
N ASN A 215 -2.46 7.30 -18.93
CA ASN A 215 -1.68 7.89 -20.01
C ASN A 215 -2.45 8.96 -20.81
N VAL A 216 -3.78 9.05 -20.65
CA VAL A 216 -4.62 10.12 -21.22
C VAL A 216 -4.30 11.50 -20.61
N ILE A 217 -3.64 11.54 -19.44
CA ILE A 217 -3.29 12.77 -18.69
C ILE A 217 -1.80 13.14 -18.84
N LYS A 218 -1.02 12.42 -19.67
CA LYS A 218 0.38 12.77 -19.93
C LYS A 218 0.51 14.04 -20.78
#